data_AF-A0A672UGU5-F1
#
_entry.id   AF-A0A672UGU5-F1
#
_cell.length_a   1.000
_cell.length_b   1.000
_cell.length_c   1.000
_cell.angle_alpha   90.00
_cell.angle_beta   90.00
_cell.angle_gamma   90.00
#
_symmetry.space_group_name_H-M   'P 1'
#
loop_
_entity.id
_entity.type
_entity.pdbx_description
1 polymer ?
#
loop_
_entity_poly.entity_id
_entity_poly.type
_entity_poly.pdbx_seq_one_letter_code
_entity_poly.pdbx_strand_id
1 'polypeptide(L)'
;RHGVALELRGEEILPVVTNALTAPAEVWDGDRGNEGMAMEQGFAASELWTVVWQCVAVVLCAGSNWAALEGDSPGACHPMAEPDWNLLSPQGTLLFLSLALFVFTRESHWCLLQLTPSHGVLMVTLKRLLSPGFLACLAQTEDGDPELVPAMVIKACQLLCFPFALEVDGDTLALVTEAVRDTQIPAQLLQVCSRHLPFSYTELPMSLLCHLVVSDEEVIDQLVREAAASEHIIAFLTSALFSDSVTLRTDLLSLLTHVARACPGHLSFLQRILSGSDVADQPLTRLLGHQHHLIRAKTCNLLGNLLRHSHGFSQALQSQPGLLESLLGCLADPEESVRRAASFAVGNAAYHPCCPAGALRLAVPRLTRLLSDVQARTCCNAASALGNLGQRWAELGQLLLESRALHVLLEVACRDPRDSVREGALAALWALSQHPGTQQVLLSLGAPEKLAALASGNLQLAAGGCPRLPSARHCEKLLRLLAAPHRPPAPLDPGTAAVPHPR
;
A
#
# COMPACT_ATOMS: atom_id res chain seq x y z
N ARG A 1 54.39 -14.29 35.69
CA ARG A 1 53.50 -14.59 36.83
C ARG A 1 52.28 -13.66 36.80
N HIS A 2 51.17 -14.22 36.28
CA HIS A 2 49.77 -13.94 36.65
C HIS A 2 49.10 -12.69 36.08
N GLY A 3 48.75 -12.75 34.79
CA GLY A 3 47.60 -12.06 34.23
C GLY A 3 46.49 -13.11 34.07
N VAL A 4 45.38 -12.92 34.78
CA VAL A 4 44.20 -13.79 34.73
C VAL A 4 43.48 -13.52 33.42
N ALA A 5 43.31 -14.55 32.60
CA ALA A 5 42.43 -14.53 31.44
C ALA A 5 40.98 -14.44 31.93
N LEU A 6 40.26 -13.40 31.53
CA LEU A 6 38.80 -13.40 31.56
C LEU A 6 38.33 -13.73 30.14
N GLU A 7 38.13 -15.02 29.87
CA GLU A 7 37.29 -15.47 28.77
C GLU A 7 35.83 -15.12 29.14
N LEU A 8 35.26 -14.12 28.48
CA LEU A 8 33.82 -13.87 28.53
C LEU A 8 33.17 -14.63 27.37
N ARG A 9 32.65 -15.83 27.67
CA ARG A 9 31.82 -16.63 26.75
C ARG A 9 30.51 -15.90 26.48
N GLY A 10 30.14 -15.80 25.20
CA GLY A 10 28.94 -15.15 24.70
C GLY A 10 27.61 -15.89 24.91
N GLU A 11 27.41 -16.58 26.05
CA GLU A 11 26.20 -17.38 26.28
C GLU A 11 25.26 -16.86 27.38
N GLU A 12 25.60 -15.78 28.12
CA GLU A 12 24.77 -15.34 29.26
C GLU A 12 24.00 -14.01 29.06
N ILE A 13 24.19 -13.29 27.95
CA ILE A 13 23.48 -12.00 27.69
C ILE A 13 22.12 -12.22 26.99
N LEU A 14 21.96 -13.34 26.28
CA LEU A 14 20.78 -13.63 25.48
C LEU A 14 19.49 -13.97 26.29
N PRO A 15 19.54 -14.64 27.46
CA PRO A 15 18.32 -14.96 28.22
C PRO A 15 17.70 -13.73 28.90
N VAL A 16 18.53 -12.77 29.33
CA VAL A 16 18.09 -11.58 30.09
C VAL A 16 17.37 -10.59 29.16
N VAL A 17 17.85 -10.44 27.92
CA VAL A 17 17.20 -9.58 26.92
C VAL A 17 15.92 -10.23 26.38
N THR A 18 15.89 -11.56 26.24
CA THR A 18 14.70 -12.28 25.73
C THR A 18 13.55 -12.31 26.76
N ASN A 19 13.85 -12.39 28.05
CA ASN A 19 12.84 -12.33 29.12
C ASN A 19 12.24 -10.93 29.32
N ALA A 20 12.95 -9.86 28.97
CA ALA A 20 12.41 -8.49 29.01
C ALA A 20 11.45 -8.18 27.83
N LEU A 21 11.48 -8.99 26.76
CA LEU A 21 10.77 -8.73 25.51
C LEU A 21 9.49 -9.58 25.32
N THR A 22 9.09 -10.39 26.31
CA THR A 22 7.92 -11.29 26.21
C THR A 22 6.89 -11.19 27.34
N ALA A 23 7.03 -10.27 28.30
CA ALA A 23 6.00 -10.04 29.31
C ALA A 23 4.88 -9.11 28.78
N PRO A 24 3.58 -9.47 28.90
CA PRO A 24 2.50 -8.56 28.57
C PRO A 24 2.53 -7.36 29.52
N ALA A 25 2.23 -6.17 29.00
CA ALA A 25 2.17 -4.94 29.77
C ALA A 25 1.05 -4.99 30.81
N GLU A 26 1.36 -5.51 32.01
CA GLU A 26 0.56 -5.27 33.20
C GLU A 26 1.13 -4.05 33.91
N VAL A 27 0.34 -2.98 33.91
CA VAL A 27 0.53 -1.78 34.71
C VAL A 27 0.50 -2.21 36.17
N TRP A 28 1.65 -2.28 36.86
CA TRP A 28 1.70 -2.37 38.32
C TRP A 28 2.64 -1.31 38.92
N ASP A 29 1.99 -0.51 39.74
CA ASP A 29 2.49 0.46 40.70
C ASP A 29 3.26 -0.26 41.81
N GLY A 30 4.42 0.25 42.23
CA GLY A 30 5.11 -0.23 43.44
C GLY A 30 6.62 -0.47 43.33
N ASP A 31 7.36 0.60 43.59
CA ASP A 31 8.65 0.69 44.29
C ASP A 31 9.39 -0.62 44.70
N ARG A 32 10.49 -0.93 43.99
CA ARG A 32 11.82 -1.23 44.57
C ARG A 32 12.87 -1.64 43.53
N GLY A 33 13.97 -0.90 43.54
CA GLY A 33 15.33 -1.42 43.38
C GLY A 33 15.72 -1.94 42.00
N ASN A 34 16.11 -1.03 41.10
CA ASN A 34 16.88 -1.37 39.91
C ASN A 34 18.07 -0.43 39.81
N GLU A 35 19.27 -0.90 40.17
CA GLU A 35 20.53 -0.29 39.75
C GLU A 35 20.74 -0.59 38.25
N GLY A 36 19.86 -0.03 37.42
CA GLY A 36 20.08 0.10 35.99
C GLY A 36 20.83 1.41 35.75
N MET A 37 21.84 1.39 34.88
CA MET A 37 22.50 2.59 34.35
C MET A 37 21.48 3.71 34.10
N ALA A 38 21.41 4.66 35.03
CA ALA A 38 20.54 5.82 34.93
C ALA A 38 21.17 6.74 33.91
N MET A 39 20.75 6.61 32.66
CA MET A 39 21.07 7.58 31.62
C MET A 39 20.39 8.90 31.99
N GLU A 40 21.16 9.98 32.12
CA GLU A 40 20.59 11.30 32.35
C GLU A 40 19.63 11.64 31.21
N GLN A 41 18.40 12.07 31.56
CA GLN A 41 17.44 12.54 30.58
C GLN A 41 18.06 13.71 29.78
N GLY A 42 17.99 13.63 28.45
CA GLY A 42 18.50 14.67 27.55
C GLY A 42 19.87 14.34 26.94
N PHE A 43 20.33 13.09 27.02
CA PHE A 43 21.55 12.68 26.35
C PHE A 43 21.44 12.83 24.83
N ALA A 44 20.28 12.51 24.22
CA ALA A 44 20.06 12.69 22.80
C ALA A 44 20.10 14.17 22.37
N ALA A 45 19.81 15.09 23.30
CA ALA A 45 19.93 16.53 23.09
C ALA A 45 21.34 17.09 23.39
N SER A 46 22.26 16.25 23.88
CA SER A 46 23.60 16.67 24.31
C SER A 46 24.55 16.89 23.13
N GLU A 47 25.56 17.74 23.34
CA GLU A 47 26.68 17.89 22.41
C GLU A 47 27.48 16.59 22.28
N LEU A 48 27.57 15.79 23.34
CA LEU A 48 28.27 14.51 23.34
C LEU A 48 27.67 13.56 22.31
N TRP A 49 26.35 13.44 22.27
CA TRP A 49 25.65 12.61 21.29
C TRP A 49 25.95 13.05 19.86
N THR A 50 25.89 14.36 19.61
CA THR A 50 26.21 14.95 18.31
C THR A 50 27.65 14.67 17.90
N VAL A 51 28.62 14.86 18.80
CA VAL A 51 30.04 14.62 18.56
C VAL A 51 30.30 13.14 18.25
N VAL A 52 29.67 12.21 18.99
CA VAL A 52 29.83 10.78 18.73
C VAL A 52 29.35 10.41 17.32
N TRP A 53 28.19 10.90 16.89
CA TRP A 53 27.73 10.70 15.51
C TRP A 53 28.68 11.30 14.48
N GLN A 54 29.24 12.48 14.74
CA GLN A 54 30.22 13.10 13.85
C GLN A 54 31.50 12.28 13.75
N CYS A 55 32.03 11.77 14.87
CA CYS A 55 33.20 10.90 14.85
C CYS A 55 32.94 9.63 14.04
N VAL A 56 31.81 8.97 14.26
CA VAL A 56 31.41 7.78 13.48
C VAL A 56 31.24 8.13 12.00
N ALA A 57 30.57 9.24 11.68
CA ALA A 57 30.37 9.69 10.31
C ALA A 57 31.71 9.93 9.58
N VAL A 58 32.67 10.57 10.24
CA VAL A 58 34.01 10.82 9.68
C VAL A 58 34.73 9.51 9.40
N VAL A 59 34.75 8.58 10.37
CA VAL A 59 35.43 7.28 10.20
C VAL A 59 34.80 6.42 9.10
N LEU A 60 33.47 6.51 8.94
CA LEU A 60 32.73 5.80 7.89
C LEU A 60 32.75 6.53 6.53
N CYS A 61 33.40 7.69 6.44
CA CYS A 61 33.41 8.58 5.28
C CYS A 61 31.99 9.01 4.84
N ALA A 62 31.07 9.17 5.80
CA ALA A 62 29.70 9.65 5.60
C ALA A 62 29.69 11.18 5.42
N GLY A 63 30.01 11.66 4.22
CA GLY A 63 30.03 13.09 3.88
C GLY A 63 30.99 13.50 2.76
N SER A 64 31.83 12.57 2.28
CA SER A 64 32.90 12.84 1.30
C SER A 64 32.43 13.16 -0.13
N ASN A 65 31.13 13.27 -0.39
CA ASN A 65 30.62 13.69 -1.71
C ASN A 65 30.76 15.20 -1.97
N TRP A 66 31.28 15.99 -1.02
CA TRP A 66 31.41 17.45 -1.15
C TRP A 66 32.75 17.93 -1.74
N ALA A 67 33.71 17.04 -2.02
CA ALA A 67 35.04 17.43 -2.51
C ALA A 67 35.23 17.28 -4.04
N ALA A 68 34.15 17.34 -4.83
CA ALA A 68 34.27 17.68 -6.25
C ALA A 68 34.25 19.22 -6.35
N LEU A 69 35.41 19.83 -6.07
CA LEU A 69 35.66 21.25 -6.36
C LEU A 69 35.32 21.51 -7.84
N GLU A 70 34.64 22.64 -8.08
CA GLU A 70 34.32 23.19 -9.39
C GLU A 70 35.48 23.02 -10.37
N GLY A 71 35.37 22.07 -11.31
CA GLY A 71 36.38 21.92 -12.36
C GLY A 71 36.43 20.59 -13.10
N ASP A 72 36.00 19.47 -12.52
CA ASP A 72 36.23 18.17 -13.14
C ASP A 72 35.05 17.60 -13.93
N SER A 73 35.36 17.10 -15.11
CA SER A 73 34.40 16.60 -16.10
C SER A 73 33.66 15.34 -15.64
N PRO A 74 32.37 15.17 -16.01
CA PRO A 74 31.57 14.02 -15.62
C PRO A 74 31.99 12.79 -16.43
N GLY A 75 32.94 12.01 -15.90
CA GLY A 75 33.40 10.80 -16.59
C GLY A 75 34.37 9.88 -15.84
N ALA A 76 34.93 10.30 -14.71
CA ALA A 76 35.82 9.45 -13.91
C ALA A 76 35.09 8.99 -12.64
N CYS A 77 34.82 7.68 -12.51
CA CYS A 77 34.48 7.07 -11.23
C CYS A 77 35.66 7.26 -10.27
N HIS A 78 35.57 8.24 -9.37
CA HIS A 78 36.48 8.29 -8.22
C HIS A 78 36.22 7.07 -7.33
N PRO A 79 37.27 6.41 -6.80
CA PRO A 79 37.10 5.34 -5.83
C PRO A 79 36.30 5.89 -4.64
N MET A 80 35.25 5.18 -4.26
CA MET A 80 34.47 5.53 -3.08
C MET A 80 35.42 5.55 -1.88
N ALA A 81 35.50 6.67 -1.13
CA ALA A 81 36.38 6.76 0.04
C ALA A 81 36.10 5.60 0.99
N GLU A 82 37.10 4.79 1.32
CA GLU A 82 36.92 3.59 2.15
C GLU A 82 36.84 3.96 3.64
N PRO A 83 36.09 3.22 4.47
CA PRO A 83 36.07 3.42 5.92
C PRO A 83 37.44 3.08 6.54
N ASP A 84 37.84 3.82 7.58
CA ASP A 84 39.05 3.47 8.34
C ASP A 84 38.74 2.46 9.45
N TRP A 85 38.83 1.18 9.08
CA TRP A 85 38.57 0.06 9.99
C TRP A 85 39.56 -0.03 11.17
N ASN A 86 40.68 0.68 11.14
CA ASN A 86 41.60 0.74 12.28
C ASN A 86 41.05 1.62 13.41
N LEU A 87 40.21 2.61 13.07
CA LEU A 87 39.63 3.55 14.03
C LEU A 87 38.28 3.06 14.57
N LEU A 88 37.45 2.47 13.72
CA LEU A 88 36.18 1.87 14.11
C LEU A 88 35.99 0.56 13.36
N SER A 89 36.10 -0.56 14.07
CA SER A 89 35.88 -1.87 13.47
C SER A 89 34.42 -2.04 13.01
N PRO A 90 34.16 -2.95 12.05
CA PRO A 90 32.80 -3.30 11.67
C PRO A 90 31.91 -3.68 12.86
N GLN A 91 32.43 -4.50 13.77
CA GLN A 91 31.72 -4.88 14.99
C GLN A 91 31.51 -3.71 15.95
N GLY A 92 32.49 -2.81 16.05
CA GLY A 92 32.35 -1.56 16.80
C GLY A 92 31.23 -0.66 16.25
N THR A 93 31.10 -0.61 14.93
CA THR A 93 29.99 0.09 14.25
C THR A 93 28.64 -0.55 14.60
N LEU A 94 28.56 -1.88 14.62
CA LEU A 94 27.33 -2.60 14.98
C LEU A 94 26.93 -2.38 16.46
N LEU A 95 27.90 -2.39 17.36
CA LEU A 95 27.70 -2.07 18.78
C LEU A 95 27.23 -0.63 18.95
N PHE A 96 27.82 0.32 18.21
CA PHE A 96 27.39 1.70 18.20
C PHE A 96 25.93 1.84 17.72
N LEU A 97 25.53 1.17 16.64
CA LEU A 97 24.13 1.19 16.21
C LEU A 97 23.18 0.56 17.24
N SER A 98 23.64 -0.44 17.98
CA SER A 98 22.86 -1.05 19.07
C SER A 98 22.68 -0.08 20.24
N LEU A 99 23.72 0.68 20.60
CA LEU A 99 23.62 1.78 21.55
C LEU A 99 22.67 2.86 21.04
N ALA A 100 22.77 3.22 19.76
CA ALA A 100 21.88 4.22 19.17
C ALA A 100 20.41 3.81 19.22
N LEU A 101 20.10 2.56 18.91
CA LEU A 101 18.76 2.03 19.06
C LEU A 101 18.28 2.12 20.50
N PHE A 102 19.13 1.77 21.47
CA PHE A 102 18.78 1.92 22.87
C PHE A 102 18.44 3.37 23.22
N VAL A 103 19.23 4.35 22.78
CA VAL A 103 18.93 5.78 23.00
C VAL A 103 17.61 6.18 22.33
N PHE A 104 17.38 5.75 21.08
CA PHE A 104 16.13 6.01 20.37
C PHE A 104 14.90 5.44 21.09
N THR A 105 15.00 4.29 21.76
CA THR A 105 13.88 3.74 22.55
C THR A 105 13.59 4.55 23.82
N ARG A 106 14.57 5.28 24.36
CA ARG A 106 14.45 6.05 25.61
C ARG A 106 14.10 7.51 25.39
N GLU A 107 14.66 8.13 24.34
CA GLU A 107 14.56 9.56 24.03
C GLU A 107 14.05 9.78 22.60
N SER A 108 13.03 9.02 22.21
CA SER A 108 12.52 8.96 20.83
C SER A 108 12.23 10.31 20.19
N HIS A 109 11.54 11.22 20.89
CA HIS A 109 11.20 12.53 20.35
C HIS A 109 12.43 13.37 19.94
N TRP A 110 13.51 13.36 20.74
CA TRP A 110 14.74 14.10 20.42
C TRP A 110 15.50 13.46 19.27
N CYS A 111 15.55 12.13 19.25
CA CYS A 111 16.19 11.37 18.19
C CYS A 111 15.46 11.53 16.85
N LEU A 112 14.12 11.60 16.84
CA LEU A 112 13.32 11.83 15.64
C LEU A 112 13.63 13.18 14.99
N LEU A 113 13.78 14.25 15.78
CA LEU A 113 14.14 15.57 15.26
C LEU A 113 15.48 15.55 14.52
N GLN A 114 16.41 14.66 14.90
CA GLN A 114 17.71 14.52 14.24
C GLN A 114 17.63 13.82 12.87
N LEU A 115 16.52 13.15 12.56
CA LEU A 115 16.26 12.55 11.25
C LEU A 115 15.64 13.55 10.25
N THR A 116 15.17 14.72 10.71
CA THR A 116 14.51 15.71 9.85
C THR A 116 15.44 16.39 8.84
N PRO A 117 16.73 16.65 9.10
CA PRO A 117 17.59 17.27 8.10
C PRO A 117 18.20 16.22 7.17
N SER A 118 17.98 16.33 5.86
CA SER A 118 18.56 15.45 4.83
C SER A 118 20.09 15.43 4.83
N HIS A 119 20.71 16.56 5.20
CA HIS A 119 22.16 16.73 5.37
C HIS A 119 22.63 16.56 6.82
N GLY A 120 21.74 16.14 7.72
CA GLY A 120 22.08 15.85 9.11
C GLY A 120 23.05 14.68 9.22
N VAL A 121 23.96 14.74 10.19
CA VAL A 121 25.01 13.72 10.40
C VAL A 121 24.43 12.31 10.51
N LEU A 122 23.33 12.14 11.25
CA LEU A 122 22.63 10.88 11.41
C LEU A 122 22.11 10.37 10.05
N MET A 123 21.38 11.20 9.31
CA MET A 123 20.78 10.81 8.03
C MET A 123 21.85 10.44 6.98
N VAL A 124 22.92 11.24 6.87
CA VAL A 124 24.04 10.96 5.96
C VAL A 124 24.79 9.69 6.38
N THR A 125 24.92 9.42 7.67
CA THR A 125 25.51 8.17 8.19
C THR A 125 24.65 6.97 7.85
N LEU A 126 23.33 7.04 8.05
CA LEU A 126 22.40 5.97 7.68
C LEU A 126 22.41 5.70 6.17
N LYS A 127 22.40 6.76 5.33
CA LYS A 127 22.59 6.64 3.88
C LYS A 127 23.88 5.91 3.54
N ARG A 128 24.99 6.25 4.21
CA ARG A 128 26.29 5.62 3.97
C ARG A 128 26.26 4.14 4.32
N LEU A 129 25.72 3.79 5.49
CA LEU A 129 25.59 2.40 5.97
C LEU A 129 24.71 1.54 5.05
N LEU A 130 23.71 2.13 4.40
CA LEU A 130 22.80 1.45 3.47
C LEU A 130 23.28 1.51 2.01
N SER A 131 24.44 2.10 1.73
CA SER A 131 24.95 2.18 0.36
C SER A 131 25.54 0.84 -0.12
N PRO A 132 25.23 0.37 -1.34
CA PRO A 132 25.75 -0.91 -1.86
C PRO A 132 27.28 -0.97 -1.85
N GLY A 133 27.95 0.15 -2.15
CA GLY A 133 29.41 0.23 -2.12
C GLY A 133 29.99 0.04 -0.72
N PHE A 134 29.34 0.59 0.31
CA PHE A 134 29.79 0.42 1.70
C PHE A 134 29.60 -1.03 2.14
N LEU A 135 28.45 -1.64 1.83
CA LEU A 135 28.19 -3.04 2.16
C LEU A 135 29.10 -4.01 1.40
N ALA A 136 29.49 -3.67 0.17
CA ALA A 136 30.48 -4.45 -0.58
C ALA A 136 31.87 -4.37 0.06
N CYS A 137 32.27 -3.21 0.60
CA CYS A 137 33.51 -3.06 1.36
C CYS A 137 33.44 -3.85 2.68
N LEU A 138 32.34 -3.73 3.41
CA LEU A 138 32.08 -4.47 4.65
C LEU A 138 32.14 -6.00 4.45
N ALA A 139 31.60 -6.49 3.34
CA ALA A 139 31.64 -7.92 3.00
C ALA A 139 33.06 -8.44 2.69
N GLN A 140 33.99 -7.55 2.31
CA GLN A 140 35.39 -7.91 2.01
C GLN A 140 36.29 -7.88 3.25
N THR A 141 35.88 -7.19 4.32
CA THR A 141 36.74 -6.94 5.48
C THR A 141 36.87 -8.11 6.44
N GLU A 142 35.95 -9.09 6.41
CA GLU A 142 35.99 -10.22 7.33
C GLU A 142 35.88 -11.57 6.60
N ASP A 143 36.89 -12.42 6.81
CA ASP A 143 37.01 -13.78 6.26
C ASP A 143 36.01 -14.80 6.87
N GLY A 144 34.91 -14.40 7.52
CA GLY A 144 34.07 -15.41 8.19
C GLY A 144 32.69 -15.10 8.76
N ASP A 145 32.26 -13.84 8.99
CA ASP A 145 30.90 -13.59 9.52
C ASP A 145 29.90 -13.16 8.43
N PRO A 146 29.08 -14.09 7.90
CA PRO A 146 28.06 -13.76 6.90
C PRO A 146 26.89 -12.94 7.48
N GLU A 147 26.77 -12.78 8.80
CA GLU A 147 25.65 -12.10 9.45
C GLU A 147 25.90 -10.60 9.67
N LEU A 148 27.15 -10.14 9.55
CA LEU A 148 27.53 -8.76 9.81
C LEU A 148 26.82 -7.75 8.87
N VAL A 149 26.80 -8.03 7.56
CA VAL A 149 26.11 -7.19 6.56
C VAL A 149 24.61 -7.14 6.84
N PRO A 150 23.90 -8.29 7.00
CA PRO A 150 22.51 -8.29 7.45
C PRO A 150 22.28 -7.52 8.73
N ALA A 151 23.08 -7.75 9.77
CA ALA A 151 22.92 -7.09 11.07
C ALA A 151 23.04 -5.56 10.93
N MET A 152 24.02 -5.07 10.17
CA MET A 152 24.19 -3.63 9.91
C MET A 152 22.96 -3.01 9.26
N VAL A 153 22.46 -3.65 8.19
CA VAL A 153 21.28 -3.16 7.46
C VAL A 153 20.04 -3.18 8.34
N ILE A 154 19.83 -4.26 9.11
CA ILE A 154 18.70 -4.38 10.02
C ILE A 154 18.74 -3.28 11.08
N LYS A 155 19.90 -3.00 11.70
CA LYS A 155 20.02 -1.94 12.71
C LYS A 155 19.76 -0.55 12.13
N ALA A 156 20.26 -0.27 10.93
CA ALA A 156 19.96 0.98 10.23
C ALA A 156 18.47 1.10 9.89
N CYS A 157 17.84 0.02 9.42
CA CYS A 157 16.39 0.00 9.16
C CYS A 157 15.58 0.22 10.45
N GLN A 158 15.98 -0.40 11.56
CA GLN A 158 15.31 -0.24 12.86
C GLN A 158 15.29 1.24 13.31
N LEU A 159 16.39 1.98 13.10
CA LEU A 159 16.44 3.42 13.39
C LEU A 159 15.46 4.22 12.50
N LEU A 160 15.37 3.86 11.22
CA LEU A 160 14.44 4.47 10.26
C LEU A 160 12.97 4.05 10.45
N CYS A 161 12.68 3.03 11.25
CA CYS A 161 11.33 2.60 11.58
C CYS A 161 10.67 3.43 12.70
N PHE A 162 11.45 4.15 13.52
CA PHE A 162 10.91 4.93 14.65
C PHE A 162 9.81 5.95 14.27
N PRO A 163 9.90 6.71 13.16
CA PRO A 163 8.85 7.64 12.76
C PRO A 163 7.48 6.97 12.54
N PHE A 164 7.47 5.68 12.18
CA PHE A 164 6.25 4.91 11.90
C PHE A 164 5.74 4.12 13.10
N ALA A 165 6.61 3.90 14.11
CA ALA A 165 6.28 3.15 15.32
C ALA A 165 5.71 4.03 16.44
N LEU A 166 5.78 5.35 16.30
CA LEU A 166 5.44 6.33 17.32
C LEU A 166 4.26 7.22 16.88
N GLU A 167 3.57 7.80 17.87
CA GLU A 167 2.59 8.85 17.61
C GLU A 167 3.30 10.17 17.31
N VAL A 168 3.71 10.33 16.05
CA VAL A 168 4.38 11.53 15.53
C VAL A 168 3.35 12.42 14.83
N ASP A 169 3.50 13.74 14.94
CA ASP A 169 2.68 14.68 14.18
C ASP A 169 2.97 14.57 12.67
N GLY A 170 1.98 14.93 11.85
CA GLY A 170 2.08 14.77 10.40
C GLY A 170 3.20 15.59 9.76
N ASP A 171 3.54 16.75 10.32
CA ASP A 171 4.57 17.63 9.78
C ASP A 171 5.97 17.04 10.02
N THR A 172 6.24 16.55 11.23
CA THR A 172 7.51 15.87 11.55
C THR A 172 7.68 14.60 10.72
N LEU A 173 6.63 13.78 10.56
CA LEU A 173 6.70 12.58 9.72
C LEU A 173 6.98 12.92 8.25
N ALA A 174 6.36 13.99 7.73
CA ALA A 174 6.61 14.47 6.38
C ALA A 174 8.06 14.92 6.20
N LEU A 175 8.61 15.70 7.14
CA LEU A 175 10.01 16.16 7.09
C LEU A 175 11.01 14.99 7.12
N VAL A 176 10.78 13.99 7.99
CA VAL A 176 11.66 12.80 8.03
C VAL A 176 11.55 12.01 6.73
N THR A 177 10.34 11.83 6.19
CA THR A 177 10.14 11.10 4.94
C THR A 177 10.81 11.81 3.75
N GLU A 178 10.69 13.14 3.68
CA GLU A 178 11.39 13.99 2.72
C GLU A 178 12.91 13.85 2.84
N ALA A 179 13.47 13.88 4.05
CA ALA A 179 14.89 13.68 4.27
C ALA A 179 15.38 12.30 3.83
N VAL A 180 14.60 11.24 4.08
CA VAL A 180 14.88 9.87 3.62
C VAL A 180 14.83 9.78 2.09
N ARG A 181 13.85 10.44 1.44
CA ARG A 181 13.73 10.50 -0.02
C ARG A 181 14.92 11.22 -0.65
N ASP A 182 15.27 12.40 -0.17
CA ASP A 182 16.34 13.26 -0.69
C ASP A 182 17.70 12.57 -0.60
N THR A 183 17.89 11.75 0.43
CA THR A 183 19.12 10.96 0.60
C THR A 183 19.21 9.73 -0.29
N GLN A 184 18.17 9.38 -1.05
CA GLN A 184 18.08 8.19 -1.91
C GLN A 184 18.11 6.85 -1.15
N ILE A 185 17.80 6.87 0.15
CA ILE A 185 17.74 5.66 0.97
C ILE A 185 16.74 4.62 0.42
N PRO A 186 15.53 4.98 -0.07
CA PRO A 186 14.60 3.98 -0.60
C PRO A 186 15.17 3.19 -1.78
N ALA A 187 15.79 3.88 -2.74
CA ALA A 187 16.43 3.23 -3.90
C ALA A 187 17.59 2.31 -3.47
N GLN A 188 18.45 2.80 -2.56
CA GLN A 188 19.56 2.00 -2.03
C GLN A 188 19.06 0.76 -1.27
N LEU A 189 18.03 0.92 -0.44
CA LEU A 189 17.48 -0.19 0.33
C LEU A 189 16.90 -1.28 -0.57
N LEU A 190 16.26 -0.90 -1.68
CA LEU A 190 15.79 -1.86 -2.68
C LEU A 190 16.95 -2.62 -3.36
N GLN A 191 18.03 -1.91 -3.73
CA GLN A 191 19.24 -2.54 -4.26
C GLN A 191 19.86 -3.51 -3.25
N VAL A 192 19.97 -3.10 -1.97
CA VAL A 192 20.51 -3.90 -0.87
C VAL A 192 19.70 -5.17 -0.64
N CYS A 193 18.37 -5.08 -0.62
CA CYS A 193 17.49 -6.25 -0.53
C CYS A 193 17.73 -7.25 -1.66
N SER A 194 17.97 -6.76 -2.88
CA SER A 194 18.16 -7.63 -4.04
C SER A 194 19.56 -8.26 -4.11
N ARG A 195 20.61 -7.58 -3.65
CA ARG A 195 22.02 -7.98 -3.93
C ARG A 195 22.84 -8.37 -2.69
N HIS A 196 22.54 -7.81 -1.53
CA HIS A 196 23.41 -7.88 -0.35
C HIS A 196 22.80 -8.63 0.84
N LEU A 197 21.48 -8.84 0.83
CA LEU A 197 20.79 -9.54 1.91
C LEU A 197 20.39 -10.96 1.52
N PRO A 198 20.59 -11.94 2.42
CA PRO A 198 19.86 -13.20 2.34
C PRO A 198 18.36 -12.94 2.47
N PHE A 199 17.57 -13.77 1.78
CA PHE A 199 16.12 -13.58 1.68
C PHE A 199 15.42 -13.48 3.05
N SER A 200 15.90 -14.22 4.06
CA SER A 200 15.39 -14.21 5.44
C SER A 200 15.46 -12.85 6.14
N TYR A 201 16.37 -11.96 5.72
CA TYR A 201 16.58 -10.64 6.32
C TYR A 201 15.90 -9.51 5.56
N THR A 202 15.15 -9.81 4.49
CA THR A 202 14.52 -8.79 3.64
C THR A 202 13.19 -8.27 4.16
N GLU A 203 12.60 -8.94 5.15
CA GLU A 203 11.28 -8.61 5.70
C GLU A 203 11.20 -7.19 6.26
N LEU A 204 12.08 -6.83 7.21
CA LEU A 204 12.08 -5.49 7.82
C LEU A 204 12.38 -4.38 6.79
N PRO A 205 13.44 -4.48 5.95
CA PRO A 205 13.69 -3.52 4.88
C PRO A 205 12.48 -3.30 3.95
N MET A 206 11.82 -4.38 3.53
CA MET A 206 10.66 -4.29 2.63
C MET A 206 9.44 -3.68 3.32
N SER A 207 9.27 -3.96 4.61
CA SER A 207 8.22 -3.32 5.43
C SER A 207 8.45 -1.81 5.55
N LEU A 208 9.70 -1.39 5.81
CA LEU A 208 10.09 0.02 5.83
C LEU A 208 9.84 0.70 4.47
N LEU A 209 10.20 0.05 3.36
CA LEU A 209 9.89 0.56 2.02
C LEU A 209 8.38 0.72 1.79
N CYS A 210 7.57 -0.21 2.28
CA CYS A 210 6.12 -0.10 2.21
C CYS A 210 5.60 1.11 3.00
N HIS A 211 6.11 1.37 4.21
CA HIS A 211 5.75 2.55 5.00
C HIS A 211 6.13 3.87 4.33
N LEU A 212 7.32 3.94 3.71
CA LEU A 212 7.78 5.12 2.99
C LEU A 212 6.92 5.42 1.76
N VAL A 213 6.56 4.38 0.99
CA VAL A 213 5.67 4.49 -0.18
C VAL A 213 4.24 4.93 0.18
N VAL A 214 3.76 4.56 1.37
CA VAL A 214 2.46 5.01 1.87
C VAL A 214 2.49 6.50 2.22
N SER A 215 3.64 6.99 2.67
CA SER A 215 3.80 8.33 3.25
C SER A 215 4.11 9.40 2.21
N ASP A 216 4.82 9.04 1.13
CA ASP A 216 5.24 9.98 0.09
C ASP A 216 5.15 9.34 -1.31
N GLU A 217 4.38 9.97 -2.21
CA GLU A 217 4.20 9.48 -3.58
C GLU A 217 5.47 9.63 -4.44
N GLU A 218 6.38 10.56 -4.11
CA GLU A 218 7.65 10.72 -4.86
C GLU A 218 8.63 9.57 -4.60
N VAL A 219 8.53 8.91 -3.44
CA VAL A 219 9.29 7.67 -3.16
C VAL A 219 8.90 6.55 -4.12
N ILE A 220 7.65 6.54 -4.61
CA ILE A 220 7.17 5.56 -5.57
C ILE A 220 7.93 5.69 -6.88
N ASP A 221 8.04 6.90 -7.42
CA ASP A 221 8.74 7.16 -8.69
C ASP A 221 10.22 6.77 -8.59
N GLN A 222 10.84 7.06 -7.45
CA GLN A 222 12.22 6.68 -7.16
C GLN A 222 12.42 5.17 -7.16
N LEU A 223 11.57 4.41 -6.44
CA LEU A 223 11.65 2.95 -6.38
C LEU A 223 11.36 2.30 -7.74
N VAL A 224 10.35 2.78 -8.46
CA VAL A 224 10.00 2.24 -9.78
C VAL A 224 11.11 2.48 -10.77
N ARG A 225 11.73 3.67 -10.78
CA ARG A 225 12.87 3.99 -11.65
C ARG A 225 14.05 3.05 -11.41
N GLU A 226 14.40 2.82 -10.14
CA GLU A 226 15.48 1.92 -9.77
C GLU A 226 15.16 0.46 -10.13
N ALA A 227 13.96 0.00 -9.78
CA ALA A 227 13.53 -1.37 -10.05
C ALA A 227 13.43 -1.68 -11.55
N ALA A 228 12.87 -0.75 -12.33
CA ALA A 228 12.70 -0.92 -13.77
C ALA A 228 14.03 -0.95 -14.54
N ALA A 229 15.09 -0.36 -13.97
CA ALA A 229 16.43 -0.34 -14.54
C ALA A 229 17.23 -1.64 -14.31
N SER A 230 16.75 -2.55 -13.46
CA SER A 230 17.50 -3.77 -13.10
C SER A 230 16.63 -5.04 -13.14
N GLU A 231 16.95 -5.94 -14.08
CA GLU A 231 16.33 -7.29 -14.14
C GLU A 231 16.47 -8.06 -12.83
N HIS A 232 17.58 -7.85 -12.12
CA HIS A 232 17.86 -8.52 -10.85
C HIS A 232 16.89 -8.10 -9.74
N ILE A 233 16.53 -6.80 -9.68
CA ILE A 233 15.54 -6.30 -8.72
C ILE A 233 14.16 -6.86 -9.06
N ILE A 234 13.80 -6.91 -10.35
CA ILE A 234 12.53 -7.49 -10.77
C ILE A 234 12.45 -8.98 -10.41
N ALA A 235 13.50 -9.75 -10.67
CA ALA A 235 13.59 -11.15 -10.27
C ALA A 235 13.46 -11.32 -8.74
N PHE A 236 14.12 -10.46 -7.96
CA PHE A 236 13.98 -10.43 -6.50
C PHE A 236 12.54 -10.15 -6.06
N LEU A 237 11.90 -9.11 -6.59
CA LEU A 237 10.51 -8.76 -6.24
C LEU A 237 9.54 -9.88 -6.62
N THR A 238 9.72 -10.50 -7.79
CA THR A 238 8.92 -11.66 -8.20
C THR A 238 9.13 -12.84 -7.26
N SER A 239 10.38 -13.16 -6.91
CA SER A 239 10.68 -14.21 -5.92
C SER A 239 10.06 -13.90 -4.56
N ALA A 240 10.13 -12.64 -4.11
CA ALA A 240 9.55 -12.21 -2.85
C ALA A 240 8.03 -12.36 -2.80
N LEU A 241 7.35 -12.06 -3.91
CA LEU A 241 5.90 -12.20 -4.04
C LEU A 241 5.41 -13.65 -3.92
N PHE A 242 6.23 -14.62 -4.33
CA PHE A 242 5.90 -16.05 -4.26
C PHE A 242 6.64 -16.82 -3.16
N SER A 243 7.34 -16.11 -2.26
CA SER A 243 8.04 -16.69 -1.11
C SER A 243 7.11 -17.21 -0.03
N ASP A 244 7.59 -18.06 0.87
CA ASP A 244 6.76 -18.61 1.96
C ASP A 244 6.41 -17.59 3.06
N SER A 245 7.12 -16.46 3.13
CA SER A 245 6.86 -15.41 4.12
C SER A 245 5.56 -14.66 3.82
N VAL A 246 4.58 -14.80 4.71
CA VAL A 246 3.28 -14.12 4.58
C VAL A 246 3.45 -12.60 4.70
N THR A 247 4.26 -12.14 5.66
CA THR A 247 4.49 -10.72 5.96
C THR A 247 5.16 -10.00 4.79
N LEU A 248 6.29 -10.54 4.30
CA LEU A 248 6.99 -10.01 3.13
C LEU A 248 6.07 -9.94 1.90
N ARG A 249 5.30 -11.00 1.66
CA ARG A 249 4.34 -11.04 0.55
C ARG A 249 3.24 -9.99 0.71
N THR A 250 2.68 -9.80 1.91
CA THR A 250 1.62 -8.81 2.14
C THR A 250 2.13 -7.37 2.04
N ASP A 251 3.35 -7.11 2.48
CA ASP A 251 3.99 -5.80 2.39
C ASP A 251 4.31 -5.47 0.94
N LEU A 252 4.85 -6.44 0.19
CA LEU A 252 5.09 -6.27 -1.23
C LEU A 252 3.78 -6.06 -2.02
N LEU A 253 2.72 -6.82 -1.74
CA LEU A 253 1.42 -6.57 -2.36
C LEU A 253 0.88 -5.17 -2.04
N SER A 254 1.13 -4.67 -0.84
CA SER A 254 0.76 -3.31 -0.45
C SER A 254 1.58 -2.28 -1.23
N LEU A 255 2.90 -2.42 -1.28
CA LEU A 255 3.80 -1.57 -2.08
C LEU A 255 3.35 -1.53 -3.55
N LEU A 256 3.14 -2.68 -4.19
CA LEU A 256 2.67 -2.76 -5.57
C LEU A 256 1.29 -2.11 -5.75
N THR A 257 0.42 -2.18 -4.73
CA THR A 257 -0.89 -1.51 -4.75
C THR A 257 -0.74 0.02 -4.77
N HIS A 258 0.19 0.57 -3.97
CA HIS A 258 0.49 2.00 -3.99
C HIS A 258 1.11 2.43 -5.32
N VAL A 259 2.03 1.63 -5.88
CA VAL A 259 2.58 1.85 -7.23
C VAL A 259 1.47 1.90 -8.28
N ALA A 260 0.52 0.95 -8.24
CA ALA A 260 -0.61 0.87 -9.17
C ALA A 260 -1.57 2.06 -9.05
N ARG A 261 -1.65 2.67 -7.86
CA ARG A 261 -2.54 3.81 -7.57
C ARG A 261 -1.94 5.15 -7.99
N ALA A 262 -0.62 5.31 -7.89
CA ALA A 262 0.06 6.59 -8.06
C ALA A 262 0.02 7.11 -9.50
N CYS A 263 0.45 6.28 -10.47
CA CYS A 263 0.58 6.72 -11.86
C CYS A 263 0.34 5.55 -12.84
N PRO A 264 -0.45 5.76 -13.93
CA PRO A 264 -0.63 4.74 -14.97
C PRO A 264 0.68 4.40 -15.71
N GLY A 265 1.69 5.28 -15.67
CA GLY A 265 3.01 5.05 -16.27
C GLY A 265 3.78 3.88 -15.64
N HIS A 266 3.45 3.48 -14.40
CA HIS A 266 4.10 2.36 -13.71
C HIS A 266 3.57 0.99 -14.12
N LEU A 267 2.57 0.94 -14.99
CA LEU A 267 1.92 -0.32 -15.34
C LEU A 267 2.86 -1.30 -16.05
N SER A 268 3.75 -0.83 -16.92
CA SER A 268 4.73 -1.69 -17.61
C SER A 268 5.66 -2.37 -16.61
N PHE A 269 6.10 -1.64 -15.58
CA PHE A 269 6.87 -2.19 -14.46
C PHE A 269 6.07 -3.25 -13.68
N LEU A 270 4.82 -2.94 -13.31
CA LEU A 270 3.95 -3.89 -12.60
C LEU A 270 3.69 -5.16 -13.41
N GLN A 271 3.48 -5.04 -14.73
CA GLN A 271 3.31 -6.18 -15.61
C GLN A 271 4.55 -7.08 -15.63
N ARG A 272 5.76 -6.55 -15.48
CA ARG A 272 6.97 -7.40 -15.44
C ARG A 272 7.08 -8.25 -14.18
N ILE A 273 6.46 -7.84 -13.08
CA ILE A 273 6.41 -8.60 -11.82
C ILE A 273 5.20 -9.55 -11.81
N LEU A 274 4.07 -9.10 -12.36
CA LEU A 274 2.77 -9.78 -12.27
C LEU A 274 2.44 -10.66 -13.48
N SER A 275 3.20 -10.56 -14.58
CA SER A 275 3.09 -11.48 -15.71
C SER A 275 4.01 -12.66 -15.45
N GLY A 276 3.45 -13.88 -15.48
CA GLY A 276 4.26 -15.09 -15.42
C GLY A 276 5.26 -15.16 -16.58
N SER A 277 6.33 -15.93 -16.42
CA SER A 277 7.29 -16.18 -17.50
C SER A 277 6.71 -17.06 -18.63
N ASP A 278 5.61 -17.76 -18.35
CA ASP A 278 4.85 -18.63 -19.25
C ASP A 278 3.34 -18.37 -19.09
N VAL A 279 2.55 -18.61 -20.14
CA VAL A 279 1.08 -18.49 -20.16
C VAL A 279 0.42 -19.44 -19.16
N ALA A 280 1.06 -20.56 -18.85
CA ALA A 280 0.61 -21.49 -17.81
C ALA A 280 0.79 -20.92 -16.40
N ASP A 281 1.72 -19.98 -16.21
CA ASP A 281 1.93 -19.35 -14.92
C ASP A 281 0.90 -18.22 -14.73
N GLN A 282 -0.08 -18.48 -13.86
CA GLN A 282 -1.13 -17.55 -13.49
C GLN A 282 -0.90 -16.99 -12.07
N PRO A 283 0.12 -16.15 -11.86
CA PRO A 283 0.53 -15.65 -10.54
C PRO A 283 -0.63 -15.02 -9.77
N LEU A 284 -1.41 -14.17 -10.43
CA LEU A 284 -2.53 -13.46 -9.81
C LEU A 284 -3.67 -14.41 -9.42
N THR A 285 -3.97 -15.40 -10.25
CA THR A 285 -4.95 -16.46 -9.93
C THR A 285 -4.52 -17.25 -8.69
N ARG A 286 -3.23 -17.63 -8.61
CA ARG A 286 -2.67 -18.32 -7.43
C ARG A 286 -2.79 -17.49 -6.15
N LEU A 287 -2.52 -16.19 -6.24
CA LEU A 287 -2.63 -15.27 -5.10
C LEU A 287 -4.09 -15.06 -4.65
N LEU A 288 -5.05 -14.99 -5.58
CA LEU A 288 -6.48 -14.94 -5.26
C LEU A 288 -7.00 -16.25 -4.64
N GLY A 289 -6.39 -17.39 -4.98
CA GLY A 289 -6.69 -18.70 -4.40
C GLY A 289 -5.88 -19.05 -3.14
N HIS A 290 -5.11 -18.11 -2.59
CA HIS A 290 -4.19 -18.39 -1.49
C HIS A 290 -4.94 -18.72 -0.18
N GLN A 291 -4.37 -19.60 0.65
CA GLN A 291 -4.97 -20.04 1.92
C GLN A 291 -5.18 -18.87 2.90
N HIS A 292 -4.19 -17.98 2.99
CA HIS A 292 -4.25 -16.79 3.85
C HIS A 292 -5.12 -15.68 3.26
N HIS A 293 -6.15 -15.25 4.00
CA HIS A 293 -7.11 -14.25 3.53
C HIS A 293 -6.53 -12.85 3.32
N LEU A 294 -5.52 -12.45 4.11
CA LEU A 294 -4.84 -11.16 3.90
C LEU A 294 -4.21 -11.07 2.51
N ILE A 295 -3.64 -12.16 2.00
CA ILE A 295 -3.05 -12.21 0.66
C ILE A 295 -4.15 -12.05 -0.38
N ARG A 296 -5.24 -12.83 -0.29
CA ARG A 296 -6.40 -12.70 -1.19
C ARG A 296 -6.96 -11.27 -1.21
N ALA A 297 -7.11 -10.65 -0.03
CA ALA A 297 -7.62 -9.30 0.11
C ALA A 297 -6.69 -8.24 -0.51
N LYS A 298 -5.38 -8.35 -0.26
CA LYS A 298 -4.36 -7.44 -0.82
C LYS A 298 -4.24 -7.60 -2.34
N THR A 299 -4.31 -8.82 -2.85
CA THR A 299 -4.35 -9.09 -4.30
C THR A 299 -5.60 -8.51 -4.95
N CYS A 300 -6.79 -8.67 -4.34
CA CYS A 300 -8.00 -8.00 -4.83
C CYS A 300 -7.82 -6.47 -4.85
N ASN A 301 -7.19 -5.89 -3.83
CA ASN A 301 -6.97 -4.44 -3.77
C ASN A 301 -6.01 -3.95 -4.88
N LEU A 302 -4.91 -4.68 -5.09
CA LEU A 302 -3.97 -4.44 -6.18
C LEU A 302 -4.68 -4.47 -7.55
N LEU A 303 -5.45 -5.53 -7.81
CA LEU A 303 -6.24 -5.66 -9.04
C LEU A 303 -7.20 -4.50 -9.22
N GLY A 304 -7.88 -4.07 -8.15
CA GLY A 304 -8.78 -2.93 -8.22
C GLY A 304 -8.07 -1.64 -8.62
N ASN A 305 -6.86 -1.38 -8.13
CA ASN A 305 -6.10 -0.20 -8.52
C ASN A 305 -5.54 -0.32 -9.95
N LEU A 306 -5.10 -1.50 -10.37
CA LEU A 306 -4.70 -1.77 -11.76
C LEU A 306 -5.86 -1.55 -12.75
N LEU A 307 -7.06 -1.97 -12.37
CA LEU A 307 -8.28 -1.82 -13.18
C LEU A 307 -8.82 -0.39 -13.19
N ARG A 308 -8.32 0.51 -12.34
CA ARG A 308 -8.72 1.92 -12.32
C ARG A 308 -8.38 2.62 -13.65
N HIS A 309 -7.24 2.28 -14.25
CA HIS A 309 -6.64 3.03 -15.36
C HIS A 309 -6.92 2.48 -16.79
N SER A 310 -8.06 1.80 -16.98
CA SER A 310 -8.71 1.38 -18.25
C SER A 310 -7.89 0.60 -19.29
N HIS A 311 -6.80 1.15 -19.81
CA HIS A 311 -6.30 0.80 -21.14
C HIS A 311 -5.14 -0.19 -21.16
N GLY A 312 -4.22 -0.14 -20.18
CA GLY A 312 -3.04 -1.01 -20.26
C GLY A 312 -3.20 -2.38 -19.58
N PHE A 313 -3.95 -2.47 -18.47
CA PHE A 313 -4.05 -3.72 -17.71
C PHE A 313 -5.09 -4.68 -18.29
N SER A 314 -6.03 -4.17 -19.08
CA SER A 314 -7.12 -4.97 -19.64
C SER A 314 -6.64 -6.01 -20.66
N GLN A 315 -5.58 -5.73 -21.41
CA GLN A 315 -4.94 -6.73 -22.28
C GLN A 315 -4.29 -7.85 -21.46
N ALA A 316 -3.63 -7.51 -20.34
CA ALA A 316 -3.05 -8.49 -19.42
C ALA A 316 -4.13 -9.35 -18.71
N LEU A 317 -5.29 -8.75 -18.41
CA LEU A 317 -6.44 -9.48 -17.88
C LEU A 317 -7.00 -10.48 -18.90
N GLN A 318 -7.04 -10.11 -20.18
CA GLN A 318 -7.48 -11.00 -21.26
C GLN A 318 -6.49 -12.16 -21.52
N SER A 319 -5.21 -11.96 -21.26
CA SER A 319 -4.19 -13.01 -21.42
C SER A 319 -4.12 -14.01 -20.26
N GLN A 320 -4.85 -13.79 -19.15
CA GLN A 320 -4.88 -14.68 -17.99
C GLN A 320 -6.26 -15.35 -17.82
N PRO A 321 -6.50 -16.51 -18.46
CA PRO A 321 -7.78 -17.19 -18.38
C PRO A 321 -8.06 -17.66 -16.95
N GLY A 322 -9.21 -17.28 -16.37
CA GLY A 322 -9.59 -17.65 -15.00
C GLY A 322 -9.29 -16.58 -13.93
N LEU A 323 -8.55 -15.53 -14.26
CA LEU A 323 -8.26 -14.44 -13.30
C LEU A 323 -9.55 -13.72 -12.88
N LEU A 324 -10.40 -13.39 -13.85
CA LEU A 324 -11.67 -12.71 -13.59
C LEU A 324 -12.62 -13.61 -12.80
N GLU A 325 -12.73 -14.89 -13.15
CA GLU A 325 -13.53 -15.88 -12.44
C GLU A 325 -13.08 -16.03 -10.98
N SER A 326 -11.76 -16.04 -10.74
CA SER A 326 -11.18 -16.10 -9.39
C SER A 326 -11.47 -14.83 -8.59
N LEU A 327 -11.40 -13.66 -9.22
CA LEU A 327 -11.78 -12.39 -8.60
C LEU A 327 -13.27 -12.36 -8.23
N LEU A 328 -14.14 -12.83 -9.12
CA LEU A 328 -15.56 -12.98 -8.84
C LEU A 328 -15.82 -14.02 -7.74
N GLY A 329 -14.98 -15.06 -7.68
CA GLY A 329 -14.83 -16.00 -6.58
C GLY A 329 -14.79 -15.31 -5.21
N CYS A 330 -13.92 -14.31 -5.09
CA CYS A 330 -13.64 -13.57 -3.86
C CYS A 330 -14.82 -12.71 -3.36
N LEU A 331 -15.85 -12.44 -4.17
CA LEU A 331 -17.08 -11.78 -3.71
C LEU A 331 -17.87 -12.61 -2.70
N ALA A 332 -17.66 -13.94 -2.68
CA ALA A 332 -18.32 -14.86 -1.75
C ALA A 332 -17.37 -15.38 -0.65
N ASP A 333 -16.21 -14.73 -0.46
CA ASP A 333 -15.21 -15.15 0.53
C ASP A 333 -15.77 -15.06 1.96
N PRO A 334 -15.43 -16.00 2.87
CA PRO A 334 -15.82 -15.91 4.27
C PRO A 334 -15.33 -14.61 4.95
N GLU A 335 -14.19 -14.08 4.51
CA GLU A 335 -13.53 -12.95 5.15
C GLU A 335 -14.02 -11.61 4.58
N GLU A 336 -14.45 -10.72 5.48
CA GLU A 336 -14.97 -9.41 5.11
C GLU A 336 -13.97 -8.54 4.35
N SER A 337 -12.68 -8.64 4.70
CA SER A 337 -11.61 -7.88 4.07
C SER A 337 -11.46 -8.25 2.60
N VAL A 338 -11.68 -9.52 2.26
CA VAL A 338 -11.61 -10.04 0.90
C VAL A 338 -12.84 -9.60 0.11
N ARG A 339 -14.05 -9.78 0.66
CA ARG A 339 -15.29 -9.33 -0.02
C ARG A 339 -15.28 -7.84 -0.31
N ARG A 340 -14.79 -7.03 0.63
CA ARG A 340 -14.64 -5.57 0.47
C ARG A 340 -13.71 -5.22 -0.69
N ALA A 341 -12.53 -5.84 -0.74
CA ALA A 341 -11.53 -5.59 -1.78
C ALA A 341 -11.96 -6.13 -3.15
N ALA A 342 -12.59 -7.30 -3.19
CA ALA A 342 -13.13 -7.89 -4.41
C ALA A 342 -14.25 -7.03 -5.01
N SER A 343 -15.17 -6.53 -4.17
CA SER A 343 -16.25 -5.64 -4.62
C SER A 343 -15.70 -4.34 -5.23
N PHE A 344 -14.65 -3.78 -4.63
CA PHE A 344 -13.94 -2.61 -5.19
C PHE A 344 -13.34 -2.92 -6.56
N ALA A 345 -12.62 -4.04 -6.68
CA ALA A 345 -11.97 -4.43 -7.93
C ALA A 345 -12.97 -4.73 -9.05
N VAL A 346 -14.05 -5.45 -8.74
CA VAL A 346 -15.14 -5.74 -9.68
C VAL A 346 -15.85 -4.46 -10.10
N GLY A 347 -16.03 -3.50 -9.19
CA GLY A 347 -16.59 -2.19 -9.53
C GLY A 347 -15.75 -1.43 -10.55
N ASN A 348 -14.42 -1.45 -10.41
CA ASN A 348 -13.51 -0.83 -11.38
C ASN A 348 -13.47 -1.61 -12.70
N ALA A 349 -13.50 -2.95 -12.65
CA ALA A 349 -13.62 -3.79 -13.85
C ALA A 349 -14.89 -3.50 -14.65
N ALA A 350 -16.02 -3.33 -13.96
CA ALA A 350 -17.33 -3.09 -14.56
C ALA A 350 -17.45 -1.70 -15.21
N TYR A 351 -16.65 -0.73 -14.76
CA TYR A 351 -16.66 0.63 -15.29
C TYR A 351 -16.08 0.70 -16.71
N HIS A 352 -15.16 -0.20 -17.05
CA HIS A 352 -14.46 -0.18 -18.33
C HIS A 352 -14.96 -1.26 -19.30
N PRO A 353 -15.12 -0.96 -20.61
CA PRO A 353 -15.64 -1.91 -21.60
C PRO A 353 -14.69 -3.08 -21.89
N CYS A 354 -13.44 -3.00 -21.44
CA CYS A 354 -12.38 -3.95 -21.78
C CYS A 354 -12.51 -5.33 -21.09
N CYS A 355 -13.37 -5.45 -20.08
CA CYS A 355 -13.64 -6.72 -19.40
C CYS A 355 -14.68 -7.55 -20.17
N PRO A 356 -14.55 -8.89 -20.28
CA PRO A 356 -15.55 -9.72 -20.93
C PRO A 356 -16.91 -9.67 -20.21
N ALA A 357 -17.96 -9.19 -20.90
CA ALA A 357 -19.31 -9.12 -20.32
C ALA A 357 -19.82 -10.49 -19.85
N GLY A 358 -19.49 -11.56 -20.58
CA GLY A 358 -19.89 -12.94 -20.25
C GLY A 358 -19.50 -13.35 -18.83
N ALA A 359 -18.26 -13.05 -18.41
CA ALA A 359 -17.79 -13.36 -17.06
C ALA A 359 -18.42 -12.44 -15.99
N LEU A 360 -18.58 -11.15 -16.29
CA LEU A 360 -19.22 -10.19 -15.37
C LEU A 360 -20.69 -10.53 -15.04
N ARG A 361 -21.37 -11.33 -15.87
CA ARG A 361 -22.71 -11.86 -15.54
C ARG A 361 -22.73 -12.60 -14.21
N LEU A 362 -21.66 -13.34 -13.88
CA LEU A 362 -21.55 -14.10 -12.64
C LEU A 362 -21.40 -13.20 -11.40
N ALA A 363 -21.06 -11.92 -11.58
CA ALA A 363 -20.96 -10.95 -10.50
C ALA A 363 -22.34 -10.54 -9.95
N VAL A 364 -23.37 -10.44 -10.81
CA VAL A 364 -24.67 -9.83 -10.47
C VAL A 364 -25.32 -10.48 -9.24
N PRO A 365 -25.47 -11.81 -9.16
CA PRO A 365 -26.10 -12.43 -7.98
C PRO A 365 -25.27 -12.27 -6.71
N ARG A 366 -23.93 -12.28 -6.84
CA ARG A 366 -23.01 -12.15 -5.70
C ARG A 366 -23.03 -10.72 -5.15
N LEU A 367 -22.91 -9.72 -6.02
CA LEU A 367 -23.00 -8.30 -5.66
C LEU A 367 -24.36 -7.97 -5.05
N THR A 368 -25.45 -8.52 -5.59
CA THR A 368 -26.80 -8.35 -5.03
C THR A 368 -26.88 -8.86 -3.59
N ARG A 369 -26.22 -9.98 -3.26
CA ARG A 369 -26.15 -10.49 -1.89
C ARG A 369 -25.32 -9.59 -0.97
N LEU A 370 -24.24 -8.99 -1.48
CA LEU A 370 -23.36 -8.10 -0.73
C LEU A 370 -23.97 -6.74 -0.38
N LEU A 371 -25.11 -6.39 -0.99
CA LEU A 371 -25.88 -5.21 -0.58
C LEU A 371 -26.41 -5.32 0.87
N SER A 372 -26.49 -6.53 1.41
CA SER A 372 -26.88 -6.82 2.79
C SER A 372 -25.69 -7.25 3.67
N ASP A 373 -24.46 -6.89 3.30
CA ASP A 373 -23.26 -7.22 4.07
C ASP A 373 -23.20 -6.42 5.39
N VAL A 374 -22.58 -7.02 6.41
CA VAL A 374 -22.38 -6.39 7.73
C VAL A 374 -21.54 -5.11 7.58
N GLN A 375 -20.59 -5.10 6.65
CA GLN A 375 -19.71 -3.97 6.42
C GLN A 375 -20.31 -2.94 5.46
N ALA A 376 -20.44 -1.70 5.94
CA ALA A 376 -20.98 -0.59 5.16
C ALA A 376 -20.21 -0.37 3.85
N ARG A 377 -18.88 -0.41 3.93
CA ARG A 377 -18.00 -0.20 2.78
C ARG A 377 -18.12 -1.29 1.72
N THR A 378 -18.38 -2.54 2.13
CA THR A 378 -18.66 -3.64 1.19
C THR A 378 -19.99 -3.40 0.47
N CYS A 379 -21.03 -2.99 1.19
CA CYS A 379 -22.33 -2.65 0.61
C CYS A 379 -22.21 -1.49 -0.40
N CYS A 380 -21.50 -0.42 -0.04
CA CYS A 380 -21.25 0.71 -0.94
C CYS A 380 -20.51 0.26 -2.21
N ASN A 381 -19.42 -0.51 -2.06
CA ASN A 381 -18.67 -1.03 -3.21
C ASN A 381 -19.54 -1.92 -4.10
N ALA A 382 -20.39 -2.76 -3.51
CA ALA A 382 -21.29 -3.64 -4.25
C ALA A 382 -22.37 -2.84 -5.01
N ALA A 383 -22.95 -1.82 -4.38
CA ALA A 383 -23.88 -0.91 -5.03
C ALA A 383 -23.22 -0.17 -6.20
N SER A 384 -22.04 0.41 -5.99
CA SER A 384 -21.26 1.06 -7.04
C SER A 384 -20.94 0.10 -8.19
N ALA A 385 -20.54 -1.14 -7.89
CA ALA A 385 -20.28 -2.15 -8.92
C ALA A 385 -21.54 -2.50 -9.74
N LEU A 386 -22.70 -2.67 -9.09
CA LEU A 386 -23.97 -2.89 -9.79
C LEU A 386 -24.36 -1.70 -10.68
N GLY A 387 -24.15 -0.47 -10.20
CA GLY A 387 -24.36 0.74 -11.00
C GLY A 387 -23.45 0.78 -12.23
N ASN A 388 -22.16 0.43 -12.07
CA ASN A 388 -21.18 0.40 -13.15
C ASN A 388 -21.48 -0.70 -14.18
N LEU A 389 -22.04 -1.84 -13.78
CA LEU A 389 -22.52 -2.86 -14.73
C LEU A 389 -23.60 -2.33 -15.67
N GLY A 390 -24.31 -1.26 -15.29
CA GLY A 390 -25.23 -0.53 -16.15
C GLY A 390 -24.58 0.11 -17.39
N GLN A 391 -23.26 0.31 -17.40
CA GLN A 391 -22.51 0.73 -18.61
C GLN A 391 -22.48 -0.36 -19.68
N ARG A 392 -22.69 -1.62 -19.28
CA ARG A 392 -22.73 -2.81 -20.14
C ARG A 392 -24.16 -3.25 -20.42
N TRP A 393 -25.09 -2.30 -20.51
CA TRP A 393 -26.52 -2.57 -20.62
C TRP A 393 -26.89 -3.42 -21.84
N ALA A 394 -26.22 -3.22 -22.97
CA ALA A 394 -26.47 -4.01 -24.18
C ALA A 394 -26.26 -5.52 -23.95
N GLU A 395 -25.33 -5.91 -23.08
CA GLU A 395 -24.99 -7.32 -22.83
C GLU A 395 -25.60 -7.85 -21.54
N LEU A 396 -25.77 -6.99 -20.53
CA LEU A 396 -26.18 -7.36 -19.16
C LEU A 396 -27.58 -6.87 -18.78
N GLY A 397 -28.20 -5.99 -19.57
CA GLY A 397 -29.45 -5.32 -19.21
C GLY A 397 -30.58 -6.28 -18.89
N GLN A 398 -30.81 -7.30 -19.74
CA GLN A 398 -31.83 -8.31 -19.48
C GLN A 398 -31.58 -9.08 -18.18
N LEU A 399 -30.33 -9.47 -17.92
CA LEU A 399 -29.96 -10.14 -16.66
C LEU A 399 -30.20 -9.25 -15.45
N LEU A 400 -29.87 -7.95 -15.54
CA LEU A 400 -30.10 -6.99 -14.46
C LEU A 400 -31.60 -6.81 -14.19
N LEU A 401 -32.44 -6.76 -15.22
CA LEU A 401 -33.90 -6.67 -15.11
C LEU A 401 -34.53 -7.92 -14.49
N GLU A 402 -34.05 -9.10 -14.88
CA GLU A 402 -34.53 -10.39 -14.35
C GLU A 402 -33.97 -10.69 -12.95
N SER A 403 -32.85 -10.06 -12.58
CA SER A 403 -32.26 -10.21 -11.25
C SER A 403 -33.04 -9.46 -10.18
N ARG A 404 -32.86 -9.87 -8.91
CA ARG A 404 -33.37 -9.11 -7.76
C ARG A 404 -32.57 -7.85 -7.44
N ALA A 405 -31.58 -7.46 -8.26
CA ALA A 405 -30.68 -6.35 -7.96
C ALA A 405 -31.42 -5.03 -7.76
N LEU A 406 -32.32 -4.66 -8.69
CA LEU A 406 -33.10 -3.41 -8.61
C LEU A 406 -34.01 -3.37 -7.37
N HIS A 407 -34.62 -4.50 -7.03
CA HIS A 407 -35.46 -4.64 -5.85
C HIS A 407 -34.66 -4.48 -4.55
N VAL A 408 -33.53 -5.18 -4.42
CA VAL A 408 -32.68 -5.11 -3.23
C VAL A 408 -32.05 -3.73 -3.09
N LEU A 409 -31.59 -3.11 -4.19
CA LEU A 409 -31.09 -1.73 -4.18
C LEU A 409 -32.15 -0.74 -3.68
N LEU A 410 -33.40 -0.87 -4.15
CA LEU A 410 -34.50 -0.03 -3.68
C LEU A 410 -34.78 -0.26 -2.19
N GLU A 411 -34.78 -1.51 -1.73
CA GLU A 411 -34.97 -1.83 -0.32
C GLU A 411 -33.86 -1.22 0.55
N VAL A 412 -32.60 -1.40 0.17
CA VAL A 412 -31.43 -0.86 0.87
C VAL A 412 -31.48 0.67 0.91
N ALA A 413 -31.78 1.32 -0.22
CA ALA A 413 -31.96 2.77 -0.28
C ALA A 413 -33.02 3.29 0.69
N CYS A 414 -34.08 2.50 0.92
CA CYS A 414 -35.18 2.89 1.80
C CYS A 414 -34.94 2.56 3.28
N ARG A 415 -34.31 1.42 3.58
CA ARG A 415 -34.38 0.81 4.91
C ARG A 415 -33.04 0.63 5.61
N ASP A 416 -31.91 0.76 4.91
CA ASP A 416 -30.61 0.55 5.55
C ASP A 416 -30.39 1.62 6.64
N PRO A 417 -29.95 1.24 7.85
CA PRO A 417 -29.72 2.19 8.93
C PRO A 417 -28.51 3.11 8.67
N ARG A 418 -27.64 2.79 7.71
CA ARG A 418 -26.39 3.50 7.43
C ARG A 418 -26.58 4.45 6.25
N ASP A 419 -26.36 5.74 6.48
CA ASP A 419 -26.54 6.78 5.45
C ASP A 419 -25.68 6.57 4.21
N SER A 420 -24.41 6.21 4.39
CA SER A 420 -23.48 5.94 3.29
C SER A 420 -23.94 4.80 2.37
N VAL A 421 -24.59 3.79 2.95
CA VAL A 421 -25.12 2.64 2.19
C VAL A 421 -26.39 3.04 1.43
N ARG A 422 -27.28 3.80 2.06
CA ARG A 422 -28.47 4.36 1.40
C ARG A 422 -28.09 5.22 0.21
N GLU A 423 -27.10 6.11 0.37
CA GLU A 423 -26.61 6.98 -0.70
C GLU A 423 -25.96 6.20 -1.83
N GLY A 424 -25.13 5.20 -1.52
CA GLY A 424 -24.53 4.32 -2.52
C GLY A 424 -25.59 3.56 -3.33
N ALA A 425 -26.64 3.06 -2.67
CA ALA A 425 -27.76 2.39 -3.33
C ALA A 425 -28.57 3.33 -4.23
N LEU A 426 -28.86 4.56 -3.77
CA LEU A 426 -29.54 5.59 -4.58
C LEU A 426 -28.73 5.99 -5.82
N ALA A 427 -27.39 6.13 -5.68
CA ALA A 427 -26.51 6.42 -6.80
C ALA A 427 -26.51 5.29 -7.84
N ALA A 428 -26.49 4.03 -7.38
CA ALA A 428 -26.57 2.86 -8.26
C ALA A 428 -27.92 2.78 -8.99
N LEU A 429 -29.03 3.00 -8.28
CA LEU A 429 -30.36 3.07 -8.89
C LEU A 429 -30.44 4.18 -9.92
N TRP A 430 -29.87 5.34 -9.63
CA TRP A 430 -29.84 6.46 -10.58
C TRP A 430 -29.08 6.09 -11.86
N ALA A 431 -27.90 5.48 -11.73
CA ALA A 431 -27.11 5.02 -12.88
C ALA A 431 -27.89 3.99 -13.72
N LEU A 432 -28.56 3.03 -13.09
CA LEU A 432 -29.34 2.00 -13.79
C LEU A 432 -30.64 2.56 -14.39
N SER A 433 -31.24 3.58 -13.78
CA SER A 433 -32.50 4.20 -14.22
C SER A 433 -32.37 5.00 -15.52
N GLN A 434 -31.14 5.28 -15.98
CA GLN A 434 -30.90 5.85 -17.31
C GLN A 434 -31.44 4.93 -18.43
N HIS A 435 -31.67 3.65 -18.13
CA HIS A 435 -32.23 2.68 -19.06
C HIS A 435 -33.75 2.52 -18.87
N PRO A 436 -34.57 2.63 -19.94
CA PRO A 436 -36.04 2.61 -19.84
C PRO A 436 -36.62 1.35 -19.17
N GLY A 437 -36.02 0.18 -19.41
CA GLY A 437 -36.46 -1.08 -18.78
C GLY A 437 -36.36 -1.04 -17.26
N THR A 438 -35.32 -0.40 -16.72
CA THR A 438 -35.14 -0.22 -15.26
C THR A 438 -36.26 0.63 -14.69
N GLN A 439 -36.65 1.69 -15.39
CA GLN A 439 -37.71 2.60 -14.93
C GLN A 439 -39.03 1.85 -14.77
N GLN A 440 -39.38 0.99 -15.74
CA GLN A 440 -40.60 0.17 -15.67
C GLN A 440 -40.59 -0.80 -14.49
N VAL A 441 -39.46 -1.45 -14.20
CA VAL A 441 -39.30 -2.32 -13.02
C VAL A 441 -39.41 -1.50 -11.72
N LEU A 442 -38.82 -0.31 -11.66
CA LEU A 442 -38.92 0.54 -10.47
C LEU A 442 -40.35 1.05 -10.23
N LEU A 443 -41.08 1.38 -11.29
CA LEU A 443 -42.50 1.74 -11.21
C LEU A 443 -43.34 0.57 -10.69
N SER A 444 -43.12 -0.65 -11.19
CA SER A 444 -43.86 -1.83 -10.72
C SER A 444 -43.55 -2.20 -9.26
N LEU A 445 -42.39 -1.80 -8.75
CA LEU A 445 -41.98 -1.97 -7.35
C LEU A 445 -42.51 -0.89 -6.40
N GLY A 446 -43.27 0.09 -6.90
CA GLY A 446 -43.74 1.25 -6.11
C GLY A 446 -42.58 2.12 -5.63
N ALA A 447 -41.56 2.30 -6.47
CA ALA A 447 -40.42 3.17 -6.13
C ALA A 447 -40.82 4.64 -5.89
N PRO A 448 -41.73 5.26 -6.67
CA PRO A 448 -42.08 6.66 -6.45
C PRO A 448 -42.63 6.94 -5.04
N GLU A 449 -43.53 6.08 -4.55
CA GLU A 449 -44.14 6.23 -3.23
C GLU A 449 -43.09 6.05 -2.13
N LYS A 450 -42.23 5.04 -2.26
CA LYS A 450 -41.15 4.76 -1.30
C LYS A 450 -40.12 5.88 -1.24
N LEU A 451 -39.70 6.41 -2.39
CA LEU A 451 -38.71 7.49 -2.48
C LEU A 451 -39.28 8.83 -2.00
N ALA A 452 -40.56 9.11 -2.27
CA ALA A 452 -41.24 10.29 -1.77
C ALA A 452 -41.37 10.28 -0.24
N ALA A 453 -41.66 9.12 0.35
CA ALA A 453 -41.70 8.94 1.81
C ALA A 453 -40.32 9.22 2.44
N LEU A 454 -39.24 8.73 1.84
CA LEU A 454 -37.86 9.01 2.30
C LEU A 454 -37.49 10.49 2.20
N ALA A 455 -37.79 11.13 1.07
CA ALA A 455 -37.50 12.54 0.87
C ALA A 455 -38.22 13.41 1.93
N SER A 456 -39.48 13.07 2.23
CA SER A 456 -40.31 13.78 3.21
C SER A 456 -39.86 13.55 4.66
N GLY A 457 -39.48 12.31 5.03
CA GLY A 457 -38.96 11.99 6.36
C GLY A 457 -37.62 12.68 6.67
N ASN A 458 -36.74 12.80 5.66
CA ASN A 458 -35.47 13.53 5.80
C ASN A 458 -35.69 15.05 5.95
N LEU A 459 -36.77 15.61 5.38
CA LEU A 459 -37.13 17.02 5.53
C LEU A 459 -37.62 17.35 6.95
N GLN A 460 -38.32 16.42 7.62
CA GLN A 460 -38.75 16.57 9.02
C GLN A 460 -37.57 16.53 10.01
N LEU A 461 -36.55 15.70 9.76
CA LEU A 461 -35.33 15.68 10.56
C LEU A 461 -34.46 16.93 10.36
N ALA A 462 -34.40 17.47 9.14
CA ALA A 462 -33.66 18.71 8.84
C ALA A 462 -34.30 19.96 9.47
N ALA A 463 -35.61 19.97 9.71
CA ALA A 463 -36.30 21.05 10.43
C ALA A 463 -35.85 21.20 11.91
N GLY A 464 -35.16 20.19 12.46
CA GLY A 464 -34.51 20.20 13.78
C GLY A 464 -33.09 20.76 13.81
N GLY A 465 -32.57 21.33 12.71
CA GLY A 465 -31.27 22.03 12.68
C GLY A 465 -30.09 21.28 12.03
N CYS A 466 -30.31 20.09 11.47
CA CYS A 466 -29.28 19.39 10.69
C CYS A 466 -29.32 19.78 9.19
N PRO A 467 -28.15 19.95 8.52
CA PRO A 467 -28.12 20.24 7.09
C PRO A 467 -28.80 19.13 6.27
N ARG A 468 -29.44 19.51 5.16
CA ARG A 468 -30.13 18.58 4.25
C ARG A 468 -29.22 17.42 3.85
N LEU A 469 -29.63 16.19 4.17
CA LEU A 469 -28.89 14.98 3.78
C LEU A 469 -28.77 14.87 2.24
N PRO A 470 -27.58 14.52 1.70
CA PRO A 470 -27.36 14.32 0.26
C PRO A 470 -28.32 13.30 -0.38
N SER A 471 -28.80 12.33 0.39
CA SER A 471 -29.81 11.34 -0.01
C SER A 471 -31.11 11.97 -0.55
N ALA A 472 -31.60 13.09 0.03
CA ALA A 472 -32.85 13.73 -0.41
C ALA A 472 -32.74 14.29 -1.85
N ARG A 473 -31.57 14.85 -2.21
CA ARG A 473 -31.31 15.33 -3.58
C ARG A 473 -31.30 14.19 -4.60
N HIS A 474 -30.76 13.03 -4.23
CA HIS A 474 -30.75 11.85 -5.10
C HIS A 474 -32.17 11.28 -5.29
N CYS A 475 -32.98 11.21 -4.23
CA CYS A 475 -34.39 10.83 -4.33
C CYS A 475 -35.18 11.75 -5.26
N GLU A 476 -35.04 13.08 -5.12
CA GLU A 476 -35.72 14.03 -6.01
C GLU A 476 -35.31 13.86 -7.47
N LYS A 477 -34.01 13.68 -7.75
CA LYS A 477 -33.53 13.44 -9.11
C LYS A 477 -34.12 12.17 -9.70
N LEU A 478 -34.18 11.09 -8.93
CA LEU A 478 -34.74 9.82 -9.38
C LEU A 478 -36.26 9.92 -9.61
N LEU A 479 -36.99 10.60 -8.72
CA LEU A 479 -38.42 10.87 -8.87
C LEU A 479 -38.73 11.67 -10.14
N ARG A 480 -37.96 12.73 -10.43
CA ARG A 480 -38.11 13.51 -11.66
C ARG A 480 -37.85 12.65 -12.90
N LEU A 481 -36.87 11.76 -12.84
CA LEU A 481 -36.54 10.86 -13.94
C LEU A 481 -37.63 9.81 -14.18
N LEU A 482 -38.22 9.25 -13.11
CA LEU A 482 -39.35 8.30 -13.20
C LEU A 482 -40.68 8.97 -13.62
N ALA A 483 -40.85 10.27 -13.35
CA ALA A 483 -42.03 11.03 -13.73
C ALA A 483 -41.98 11.57 -15.18
N ALA A 484 -40.81 11.56 -15.83
CA ALA A 484 -40.69 12.04 -17.20
C ALA A 484 -41.42 11.09 -18.17
N PRO A 485 -42.31 11.58 -19.05
CA PRO A 485 -43.01 10.74 -20.01
C PRO A 485 -41.98 10.06 -20.93
N HIS A 486 -42.13 8.74 -21.13
CA HIS A 486 -41.29 7.95 -22.04
C HIS A 486 -41.20 8.66 -23.41
N ARG A 487 -40.04 9.25 -23.72
CA ARG A 487 -39.77 9.75 -25.06
C ARG A 487 -39.34 8.54 -25.89
N PRO A 488 -40.11 8.10 -26.90
CA PRO A 488 -39.66 7.03 -27.78
C PRO A 488 -38.34 7.44 -28.46
N PRO A 489 -37.45 6.49 -28.78
CA PRO A 489 -36.25 6.81 -29.54
C PRO A 489 -36.68 7.48 -30.85
N ALA A 490 -36.11 8.65 -31.14
CA ALA A 490 -36.32 9.30 -32.42
C ALA A 490 -35.96 8.31 -33.55
N PRO A 491 -36.75 8.20 -34.62
CA PRO A 491 -36.37 7.39 -35.76
C PRO A 491 -35.01 7.87 -36.26
N LEU A 492 -34.09 6.93 -36.50
CA LEU A 492 -32.87 7.20 -37.23
C LEU A 492 -33.26 7.77 -38.59
N ASP A 493 -32.95 9.04 -38.83
CA ASP A 493 -33.03 9.64 -40.16
C ASP A 493 -32.08 8.87 -41.10
N PRO A 494 -32.59 8.20 -42.16
CA PRO A 494 -31.74 7.56 -43.14
C PRO A 494 -31.29 8.64 -44.13
N GLY A 495 -30.23 9.37 -43.82
CA GLY A 495 -29.80 10.40 -44.76
C GLY A 495 -28.71 11.35 -44.29
N THR A 496 -27.50 10.86 -44.03
CA THR A 496 -26.30 11.58 -44.46
C THR A 496 -25.10 10.64 -44.45
N ALA A 497 -24.90 9.95 -45.57
CA ALA A 497 -23.59 9.42 -45.90
C ALA A 497 -22.63 10.61 -46.09
N ALA A 498 -21.85 10.92 -45.06
CA ALA A 498 -20.71 11.82 -45.18
C ALA A 498 -19.51 10.99 -45.66
N VAL A 499 -19.23 11.12 -46.95
CA VAL A 499 -18.02 10.66 -47.63
C VAL A 499 -16.79 11.23 -46.92
N PRO A 500 -15.74 10.43 -46.63
CA PRO A 500 -14.50 10.96 -46.07
C PRO A 500 -13.66 11.57 -47.20
N HIS A 501 -13.28 12.85 -47.07
CA HIS A 501 -12.18 13.42 -47.84
C HIS A 501 -10.88 13.39 -47.02
N PRO A 502 -9.74 13.07 -47.66
CA PRO A 502 -8.49 12.83 -46.96
C PRO A 502 -7.69 14.13 -46.79
N ARG A 503 -7.05 14.30 -45.63
CA ARG A 503 -5.67 14.77 -45.49
C ARG A 503 -5.08 14.23 -44.21
#